data_AF-A0A838HYK2-F1
#
_entry.id   AF-A0A838HYK2-F1
#
_cell.length_a   1.000
_cell.length_b   1.000
_cell.length_c   1.000
_cell.angle_alpha   90.00
_cell.angle_beta   90.00
_cell.angle_gamma   90.00
#
_symmetry.space_group_name_H-M   'P 1'
#
loop_
_entity.id
_entity.type
_entity.pdbx_description
1 polymer ?
#
loop_
_entity_poly.entity_id
_entity_poly.type
_entity_poly.pdbx_seq_one_letter_code
_entity_poly.pdbx_strand_id
1 'polypeptide(L)' 'MQREAVESSALFAVGYSRRLHALEIEFRDGLIYRYLEVPASTHRALMSAESK' A
#
# COMPACT_ATOMS: atom_id res chain seq x y z
N MET A 1 -1.55 -1.28 -12.39
CA MET A 1 -0.93 -1.53 -11.07
C MET A 1 -1.69 -2.69 -10.48
N GLN A 2 -0.99 -3.70 -9.97
CA GLN A 2 -1.62 -4.79 -9.22
C GLN A 2 -1.27 -4.56 -7.73
N ARG A 3 -2.24 -4.73 -6.84
CA ARG A 3 -2.02 -4.72 -5.40
C ARG A 3 -1.45 -6.08 -4.98
N GLU A 4 -0.48 -6.06 -4.10
CA GLU A 4 0.10 -7.26 -3.50
C GLU A 4 -0.56 -7.49 -2.13
N ALA A 5 -1.05 -8.71 -1.89
CA ALA A 5 -1.63 -9.07 -0.60
C ALA A 5 -0.54 -9.05 0.48
N VAL A 6 -0.88 -8.55 1.67
CA VAL A 6 0.05 -8.42 2.79
C VAL A 6 -0.46 -9.11 4.03
N GLU A 7 0.46 -9.61 4.86
CA GLU A 7 0.12 -10.10 6.19
C GLU A 7 0.01 -8.92 7.17
N SER A 8 -1.21 -8.51 7.46
CA SER A 8 -1.54 -7.48 8.45
C SER A 8 -2.92 -7.72 9.06
N SER A 9 -3.14 -7.27 10.29
CA SER A 9 -4.46 -7.29 10.91
C SER A 9 -5.40 -6.23 10.33
N ALA A 10 -4.86 -5.13 9.77
CA ALA A 10 -5.64 -4.01 9.24
C ALA A 10 -5.68 -3.98 7.71
N LEU A 11 -4.56 -4.33 7.06
CA LEU A 11 -4.41 -4.23 5.61
C LEU A 11 -4.65 -5.59 4.94
N PHE A 12 -5.35 -5.57 3.81
CA PHE A 12 -5.51 -6.73 2.94
C PHE A 12 -4.46 -6.72 1.82
N ALA A 13 -4.31 -5.60 1.12
CA ALA A 13 -3.36 -5.48 0.01
C ALA A 13 -2.84 -4.05 -0.14
N VAL A 14 -1.62 -3.93 -0.66
CA VAL A 14 -0.94 -2.64 -0.90
C VAL A 14 -0.43 -2.61 -2.34
N GLY A 15 -0.55 -1.46 -3.00
CA GLY A 15 0.05 -1.27 -4.31
C GLY A 15 0.61 0.13 -4.51
N TYR A 16 1.62 0.24 -5.37
CA TYR A 16 2.27 1.51 -5.63
C TYR A 16 2.50 1.78 -7.12
N SER A 17 2.15 2.99 -7.56
CA SER A 17 2.31 3.46 -8.93
C SER A 17 3.44 4.46 -8.99
N ARG A 18 4.60 4.06 -9.53
CA ARG A 18 5.74 4.96 -9.75
C ARG A 18 5.41 6.10 -10.71
N ARG A 19 4.54 5.86 -11.70
CA ARG A 19 4.11 6.88 -12.67
C ARG A 19 3.23 7.95 -12.04
N LEU A 20 2.37 7.56 -11.09
CA LEU A 20 1.41 8.46 -10.45
C LEU A 20 1.89 8.96 -9.08
N HIS A 21 3.04 8.48 -8.59
CA HIS A 21 3.48 8.66 -7.21
C HIS A 21 2.35 8.40 -6.21
N ALA A 22 1.61 7.31 -6.41
CA ALA A 22 0.42 7.02 -5.63
C ALA A 22 0.52 5.66 -4.95
N LEU A 23 0.16 5.62 -3.67
CA LEU A 23 0.04 4.42 -2.84
C LEU A 23 -1.45 4.09 -2.68
N GLU A 24 -1.85 2.88 -3.05
CA GLU A 24 -3.18 2.35 -2.77
C GLU A 24 -3.08 1.35 -1.62
N ILE A 25 -4.00 1.47 -0.67
CA ILE A 25 -4.14 0.57 0.46
C ILE A 25 -5.58 0.06 0.45
N GLU A 26 -5.72 -1.27 0.44
CA GLU A 26 -6.98 -1.96 0.67
C GLU A 26 -6.99 -2.48 2.10
N PHE A 27 -7.99 -2.06 2.86
CA PHE A 27 -8.21 -2.48 4.24
C PHE A 27 -9.02 -3.78 4.28
N ARG A 28 -8.96 -4.50 5.40
CA ARG A 28 -9.72 -5.77 5.57
C ARG A 28 -11.24 -5.60 5.53
N ASP A 29 -11.75 -4.40 5.77
CA ASP A 29 -13.17 -4.06 5.61
C ASP A 29 -13.56 -3.77 4.14
N GLY A 30 -12.60 -3.85 3.21
CA GLY A 30 -12.80 -3.63 1.77
C GLY A 30 -12.70 -2.16 1.34
N LEU A 31 -12.46 -1.22 2.26
CA LEU A 31 -12.21 0.17 1.88
C LEU A 31 -10.87 0.30 1.17
N ILE A 32 -10.85 1.10 0.11
CA ILE A 32 -9.63 1.38 -0.66
C ILE A 32 -9.32 2.86 -0.59
N TYR A 33 -8.14 3.18 -0.06
CA TYR A 33 -7.64 4.53 0.02
C TYR A 33 -6.49 4.70 -0.96
N ARG A 34 -6.44 5.87 -1.60
CA ARG A 34 -5.33 6.27 -2.47
C ARG A 34 -4.68 7.53 -1.92
N TYR A 35 -3.42 7.38 -1.54
CA TYR A 35 -2.56 8.46 -1.10
C TYR A 35 -1.75 8.95 -2.30
N LEU A 36 -1.80 10.26 -2.55
CA LEU A 36 -1.11 10.90 -3.67
C LEU A 36 0.25 11.45 -3.22
N GLU A 37 1.13 11.69 -4.18
CA GLU A 37 2.47 12.26 -3.96
C GLU A 37 3.35 11.47 -2.97
N VAL A 38 3.10 10.16 -2.85
CA VAL A 38 3.84 9.27 -1.97
C VAL A 38 5.19 8.89 -2.61
N PRO A 39 6.33 9.12 -1.94
CA PRO A 39 7.63 8.68 -2.42
C PRO A 39 7.73 7.15 -2.48
N ALA A 40 8.49 6.63 -3.44
CA ALA A 40 8.70 5.19 -3.59
C ALA A 40 9.43 4.55 -2.39
N SER A 41 10.18 5.34 -1.62
CA SER A 41 10.79 4.92 -0.35
C SER A 41 9.73 4.56 0.69
N THR A 42 8.63 5.30 0.78
CA THR A 42 7.55 5.03 1.73
C THR A 42 6.88 3.69 1.42
N HIS A 43 6.59 3.41 0.14
CA HIS A 43 6.09 2.09 -0.26
C HIS A 43 7.07 0.98 0.13
N ARG A 44 8.37 1.13 -0.16
CA ARG A 44 9.37 0.12 0.22
C ARG A 44 9.44 -0.11 1.72
N ALA A 45 9.43 0.97 2.51
CA ALA A 45 9.45 0.91 3.96
C ALA A 45 8.21 0.20 4.52
N LEU A 46 7.02 0.52 3.98
CA LEU A 46 5.78 -0.19 4.32
C LEU A 46 5.92 -1.68 3.98
N MET A 47 6.33 -2.02 2.76
CA MET A 47 6.49 -3.42 2.33
C MET A 47 7.60 -4.17 3.08
N SER A 48 8.53 -3.51 3.78
CA SER A 48 9.54 -4.15 4.63
C SER A 48 9.23 -4.17 6.13
N ALA A 49 8.23 -3.41 6.62
CA ALA A 49 7.90 -3.34 8.04
C ALA A 49 7.42 -4.69 8.62
N GLU A 50 7.79 -5.03 9.86
CA GLU A 50 7.32 -6.28 10.49
C GLU A 50 5.82 -6.27 10.79
N SER A 51 5.25 -5.09 11.02
CA SER A 51 3.81 -4.85 11.10
C SER A 51 3.42 -3.85 10.03
N LYS A 52 2.44 -4.20 9.17
CA LYS A 52 1.89 -3.30 8.16
C LYS A 52 0.64 -2.59 8.66
#